data_AF-A0A947WAK8-F1
#
_entry.id   AF-A0A947WAK8-F1
#
_cell.length_a   1.000
_cell.length_b   1.000
_cell.length_c   1.000
_cell.angle_alpha   90.00
_cell.angle_beta   90.00
_cell.angle_gamma   90.00
#
_symmetry.space_group_name_H-M   'P 1'
#
loop_
_entity.id
_entity.type
_entity.pdbx_description
1 polymer ?
#
loop_
_entity_poly.entity_id
_entity_poly.type
_entity_poly.pdbx_seq_one_letter_code
_entity_poly.pdbx_strand_id
1 'polypeptide(L)' 'MITNIGLSIIVIAWIFQLIVSLRKPHTLSTGFIAIYSIGVIFLVIDSFNAGMNTLGNINAISLIASLSALIVNVVKK' A
#
# COMPACT_ATOMS: atom_id res chain seq x y z
N MET A 1 -4.98 4.95 18.73
CA MET A 1 -3.54 4.67 18.93
C MET A 1 -3.12 3.34 18.32
N ILE A 2 -3.78 2.22 18.66
CA ILE A 2 -3.48 0.88 18.11
C ILE A 2 -3.61 0.84 16.57
N THR A 3 -4.66 1.46 16.01
CA THR A 3 -4.90 1.51 14.55
C THR A 3 -3.73 2.16 13.79
N ASN A 4 -3.19 3.27 14.32
CA ASN A 4 -2.08 4.00 13.68
C ASN A 4 -0.79 3.17 13.67
N ILE A 5 -0.57 2.38 14.74
CA ILE A 5 0.58 1.49 14.84
C ILE A 5 0.44 0.35 13.82
N GLY A 6 -0.75 -0.27 13.74
CA GLY A 6 -1.02 -1.32 12.76
C GLY A 6 -0.82 -0.86 11.32
N LEU A 7 -1.34 0.32 10.97
CA LEU A 7 -1.16 0.89 9.64
C LEU A 7 0.30 1.24 9.34
N SER A 8 1.07 1.72 10.33
CA SER A 8 2.50 1.96 10.17
C SER A 8 3.27 0.67 9.86
N ILE A 9 2.91 -0.44 10.50
CA ILE A 9 3.51 -1.76 10.20
C ILE A 9 3.17 -2.20 8.77
N ILE A 10 1.93 -1.97 8.33
CA ILE A 10 1.50 -2.28 6.95
C ILE A 10 2.30 -1.46 5.93
N VAL A 11 2.55 -0.18 6.20
CA VAL A 11 3.41 0.67 5.35
C VAL A 11 4.81 0.06 5.23
N ILE A 12 5.42 -0.33 6.35
CA ILE A 12 6.75 -0.95 6.37
C ILE A 12 6.75 -2.26 5.57
N ALA A 13 5.72 -3.08 5.71
CA ALA A 13 5.58 -4.32 4.94
C ALA A 13 5.52 -4.06 3.43
N TRP A 14 4.80 -3.02 2.99
CA TRP A 14 4.76 -2.64 1.57
C TRP A 14 6.08 -2.10 1.05
N ILE A 15 6.81 -1.34 1.85
CA ILE A 15 8.15 -0.88 1.50
C ILE A 15 9.09 -2.09 1.33
N PHE A 16 9.06 -3.04 2.27
CA PHE A 16 9.85 -4.26 2.16
C PHE A 16 9.47 -5.07 0.91
N GLN A 17 8.17 -5.24 0.66
CA GLN A 17 7.66 -5.93 -0.52
C GLN A 17 8.11 -5.24 -1.82
N LEU A 18 8.11 -3.91 -1.87
CA LEU A 18 8.60 -3.15 -3.02
C LEU A 18 10.10 -3.43 -3.28
N ILE A 19 10.92 -3.41 -2.23
CA ILE A 19 12.35 -3.73 -2.32
C ILE A 19 12.56 -5.16 -2.82
N VAL A 20 11.77 -6.11 -2.32
CA VAL A 20 11.80 -7.51 -2.77
C VAL A 20 11.39 -7.61 -4.24
N SER A 21 10.29 -6.97 -4.65
CA SER A 21 9.81 -6.95 -6.04
C SER A 21 10.82 -6.33 -7.02
N LEU A 22 11.62 -5.36 -6.57
CA LEU A 22 12.69 -4.78 -7.38
C LEU A 22 13.82 -5.78 -7.68
N ARG A 23 14.13 -6.68 -6.74
CA ARG A 23 15.19 -7.69 -6.86
C ARG A 23 14.71 -9.01 -7.46
N LYS A 24 13.50 -9.43 -7.09
CA LYS A 24 12.82 -10.65 -7.51
C LYS A 24 11.41 -10.26 -7.97
N PRO A 25 11.23 -9.92 -9.25
CA PRO A 25 9.90 -9.63 -9.76
C PRO A 25 9.01 -10.89 -9.65
N HIS A 26 7.69 -10.71 -9.56
CA HIS A 26 6.67 -11.78 -9.50
C HIS A 26 6.56 -12.55 -8.18
N THR A 27 6.95 -11.94 -7.06
CA THR A 27 6.76 -12.57 -5.73
C THR A 27 5.32 -12.55 -5.23
N LEU A 28 4.49 -11.64 -5.73
CA LEU A 28 3.06 -11.54 -5.40
C LEU A 28 2.21 -11.49 -6.67
N SER A 29 0.96 -11.97 -6.58
CA SER A 29 -0.01 -11.86 -7.67
C SER A 29 -0.33 -10.40 -7.96
N THR A 30 -0.22 -10.00 -9.23
CA THR A 30 -0.61 -8.66 -9.71
C THR A 30 -2.06 -8.33 -9.33
N GLY A 31 -2.98 -9.29 -9.46
CA GLY A 31 -4.39 -9.09 -9.11
C GLY A 31 -4.60 -8.82 -7.63
N PHE A 32 -3.84 -9.49 -6.76
CA PHE A 32 -3.88 -9.23 -5.32
C PHE A 32 -3.45 -7.79 -5.00
N ILE A 33 -2.31 -7.35 -5.54
CA ILE A 33 -1.80 -5.99 -5.28
C ILE A 33 -2.80 -4.96 -5.81
N ALA A 34 -3.39 -5.18 -6.99
CA ALA A 34 -4.37 -4.26 -7.58
C ALA A 34 -5.64 -4.13 -6.71
N ILE A 35 -6.22 -5.24 -6.26
CA ILE A 35 -7.39 -5.23 -5.38
C ILE A 35 -7.07 -4.55 -4.05
N TYR A 36 -5.90 -4.83 -3.48
CA TYR A 36 -5.43 -4.17 -2.27
C TYR A 36 -5.35 -2.65 -2.46
N SER A 37 -4.70 -2.17 -3.52
CA SER A 37 -4.57 -0.74 -3.79
C SER A 37 -5.94 -0.05 -3.94
N ILE A 38 -6.91 -0.70 -4.60
CA ILE A 38 -8.29 -0.19 -4.71
C ILE A 38 -8.93 -0.06 -3.32
N GLY A 39 -8.78 -1.07 -2.46
CA GLY A 39 -9.27 -1.02 -1.09
C GLY A 39 -8.65 0.14 -0.29
N VAL A 40 -7.35 0.35 -0.42
CA VAL A 40 -6.66 1.45 0.27
C VAL A 40 -7.10 2.82 -0.26
N ILE A 41 -7.41 2.97 -1.55
CA ILE A 41 -7.99 4.22 -2.08
C ILE A 41 -9.27 4.59 -1.30
N PHE A 42 -10.17 3.63 -1.09
CA PHE A 42 -11.38 3.88 -0.31
C PHE A 42 -11.07 4.25 1.14
N LEU A 43 -10.08 3.61 1.77
CA LEU A 43 -9.65 3.94 3.12
C LEU A 43 -9.06 5.36 3.22
N VAL A 44 -8.32 5.81 2.20
CA VAL A 44 -7.80 7.19 2.15
C VAL A 44 -8.97 8.18 2.11
N ILE A 45 -9.94 7.96 1.20
CA ILE A 45 -11.11 8.82 1.05
C ILE A 45 -11.93 8.87 2.34
N ASP A 46 -12.23 7.71 2.91
CA ASP A 46 -12.99 7.59 4.16
C ASP A 46 -12.30 8.32 5.32
N SER A 47 -10.98 8.13 5.46
CA SER A 47 -10.20 8.78 6.51
C SER A 47 -10.26 10.30 6.44
N PHE A 48 -10.16 10.88 5.24
CA PHE A 48 -10.25 12.33 5.07
C PHE A 48 -11.67 12.85 5.25
N ASN A 49 -12.69 12.12 4.78
CA ASN A 49 -14.09 12.46 5.02
C ASN A 49 -14.44 12.44 6.52
N ALA A 50 -13.84 11.52 7.29
CA ALA A 50 -13.99 11.43 8.74
C ALA A 50 -13.14 12.46 9.53
N GLY A 51 -12.40 13.35 8.85
CA GLY A 51 -11.49 14.31 9.50
C GLY A 51 -10.25 13.68 10.15
N MET A 52 -9.99 12.40 9.88
CA MET A 52 -8.87 11.64 10.44
C MET A 52 -7.61 11.78 9.59
N ASN A 53 -7.08 13.01 9.51
CA ASN A 53 -5.95 13.36 8.64
C ASN A 53 -4.73 12.47 8.80
N THR A 54 -4.36 12.11 10.04
CA THR A 54 -3.24 11.20 10.30
C THR A 54 -3.47 9.82 9.69
N LEU A 55 -4.69 9.28 9.79
CA LEU A 55 -5.04 7.97 9.23
C LEU A 55 -5.01 8.03 7.69
N GLY A 56 -5.57 9.10 7.12
CA GLY A 56 -5.57 9.35 5.68
C GLY A 56 -4.14 9.42 5.12
N ASN A 57 -3.25 10.13 5.80
CA ASN A 57 -1.85 10.24 5.39
C ASN A 57 -1.12 8.88 5.42
N ILE A 58 -1.32 8.07 6.47
CA ILE A 58 -0.68 6.74 6.54
C ILE A 58 -1.22 5.81 5.44
N ASN A 59 -2.54 5.81 5.21
CA ASN A 59 -3.15 5.06 4.12
C ASN A 59 -2.63 5.52 2.74
N ALA A 60 -2.45 6.83 2.54
CA ALA A 60 -1.92 7.37 1.30
C ALA A 60 -0.47 6.91 1.04
N ILE A 61 0.36 6.87 2.08
CA ILE A 61 1.73 6.34 1.97
C ILE A 61 1.69 4.84 1.62
N SER A 62 0.83 4.06 2.28
CA SER A 62 0.65 2.63 1.94
C SER A 62 0.18 2.44 0.50
N LEU A 63 -0.72 3.30 0.02
CA LEU A 63 -1.20 3.27 -1.35
C LEU A 63 -0.06 3.49 -2.34
N ILE A 64 0.74 4.55 -2.15
CA ILE A 64 1.90 4.86 -3.00
C ILE A 64 2.87 3.68 -3.06
N ALA A 65 3.18 3.07 -1.91
CA ALA A 65 4.07 1.92 -1.84
C ALA A 65 3.49 0.70 -2.58
N SER A 66 2.21 0.40 -2.40
CA SER A 66 1.53 -0.73 -3.07
C SER A 66 1.42 -0.53 -4.59
N LEU A 67 1.12 0.68 -5.06
CA LEU A 67 1.07 1.02 -6.48
C LEU A 67 2.46 0.93 -7.12
N SER A 68 3.49 1.41 -6.42
CA SER A 68 4.87 1.26 -6.88
C SER A 68 5.25 -0.21 -7.02
N ALA A 69 4.85 -1.05 -6.06
CA ALA A 69 5.08 -2.49 -6.12
C ALA A 69 4.31 -3.13 -7.28
N LEU A 70 3.08 -2.70 -7.54
CA LEU A 70 2.28 -3.15 -8.68
C LEU A 70 2.97 -2.81 -10.00
N ILE A 71 3.40 -1.56 -10.19
CA ILE A 71 4.08 -1.11 -11.41
C ILE A 71 5.34 -1.93 -11.64
N VAL A 72 6.19 -2.10 -10.63
CA VAL A 72 7.40 -2.92 -10.74
C VAL A 72 7.05 -4.35 -11.13
N ASN A 73 6.01 -4.92 -10.53
CA ASN A 73 5.60 -6.30 -10.78
C ASN A 73 4.98 -6.49 -12.17
N VAL A 74 4.37 -5.47 -12.76
CA VAL A 74 3.82 -5.51 -14.12
C VAL A 74 4.91 -5.28 -15.16
N VAL A 75 5.77 -4.28 -14.96
CA VAL A 75 6.79 -3.86 -15.94
C VAL A 75 7.92 -4.87 -16.05
N LYS A 76 8.31 -5.52 -14.95
CA LYS A 76 9.37 -6.54 -14.95
C LYS A 76 8.87 -7.95 -15.29
N LYS A 77 7.67 -8.07 -15.87
CA LYS A 77 7.10 -9.33 -16.37
C LYS A 77 7.59 -9.64 -17.76
#